data_AF-A0A421NUI7-F1
#
_entry.id   AF-A0A421NUI7-F1
#
_cell.length_a   1.000
_cell.length_b   1.000
_cell.length_c   1.000
_cell.angle_alpha   90.00
_cell.angle_beta   90.00
_cell.angle_gamma   90.00
#
_symmetry.space_group_name_H-M   'P 1'
#
loop_
_entity.id
_entity.type
_entity.pdbx_description
1 polymer ?
#
loop_
_entity_poly.entity_id
_entity_poly.type
_entity_poly.pdbx_seq_one_letter_code
_entity_poly.pdbx_strand_id
1 'polypeptide(L)'
;MTNKFNQIIKNIKKIEKQLKILKKHVKIYNIRNREGIKMNQNIKNNNEKVNVFDVVNYLLKHFDTDKYKITNMKINKLLYYIQGHYIAKCNKPLFLEPIEAWMFGPVISHIYGEFFNFVNNPIPNNYICEGKTGNEINQETQEFIKKTLNNYINLSSYDLSVKTHNEKPWKNAYNPRKKWKNNIITHHSLKEFFAKEQKEENKHESK
;
A
#
# COMPACT_ATOMS: atom_id res chain seq x y z
N MET A 1 13.26 -58.10 49.68
CA MET A 1 12.34 -57.56 48.64
C MET A 1 12.36 -56.02 48.51
N THR A 2 12.73 -55.28 49.55
CA THR A 2 12.68 -53.81 49.65
C THR A 2 13.63 -53.04 48.70
N ASN A 3 14.82 -53.57 48.41
CA ASN A 3 15.84 -52.85 47.62
C ASN A 3 15.47 -52.73 46.12
N LYS A 4 14.92 -53.80 45.54
CA LYS A 4 14.49 -53.83 44.12
C LYS A 4 13.30 -52.88 43.88
N PHE A 5 12.38 -52.79 44.82
CA PHE A 5 11.22 -51.89 44.74
C PHE A 5 11.63 -50.40 44.80
N ASN A 6 12.54 -50.04 45.72
CA ASN A 6 13.08 -48.67 45.81
C ASN A 6 13.84 -48.26 44.54
N GLN A 7 14.57 -49.20 43.93
CA GLN A 7 15.26 -48.95 42.66
C GLN A 7 14.27 -48.70 41.52
N ILE A 8 13.14 -49.41 41.47
CA ILE A 8 12.07 -49.18 40.49
C ILE A 8 11.46 -47.78 40.66
N ILE A 9 11.15 -47.36 41.89
CA ILE A 9 10.61 -46.01 42.16
C ILE A 9 11.60 -44.93 41.71
N LYS A 10 12.90 -45.10 41.99
CA LYS A 10 13.95 -44.17 41.55
C LYS A 10 14.02 -44.07 40.03
N ASN A 11 13.87 -45.19 39.32
CA ASN A 11 13.84 -45.22 37.86
C ASN A 11 12.59 -44.52 37.30
N ILE A 12 11.40 -44.75 37.88
CA ILE A 12 10.15 -44.07 37.48
C ILE A 12 10.29 -42.55 37.62
N LYS A 13 10.77 -42.05 38.77
CA LYS A 13 10.99 -40.61 38.97
C LYS A 13 11.98 -40.01 37.97
N LYS A 14 13.01 -40.77 37.57
CA LYS A 14 13.98 -40.35 36.54
C LYS A 14 13.31 -40.24 35.16
N ILE A 15 12.47 -41.21 34.80
CA ILE A 15 11.71 -41.22 33.55
C ILE A 15 10.72 -40.04 33.51
N GLU A 16 9.98 -39.78 34.59
CA GLU A 16 9.06 -38.64 34.68
C GLU A 16 9.77 -37.30 34.47
N LYS A 17 10.96 -37.13 35.05
CA LYS A 17 11.78 -35.93 34.86
C LYS A 17 12.22 -35.78 33.39
N GLN A 18 12.62 -36.88 32.74
CA GLN A 18 12.98 -36.88 31.32
C GLN A 18 11.78 -36.57 30.42
N LEU A 19 10.60 -37.13 30.71
CA LEU A 19 9.35 -36.82 29.98
C LEU A 19 8.97 -35.35 30.11
N LYS A 20 9.16 -34.73 31.28
CA LYS A 20 8.90 -33.29 31.48
C LYS A 20 9.81 -32.41 30.61
N ILE A 21 11.10 -32.79 30.50
CA ILE A 21 12.07 -32.09 29.65
C ILE A 21 11.68 -32.23 28.17
N LEU A 22 11.36 -33.46 27.74
CA LEU A 22 10.97 -33.74 26.36
C LEU A 22 9.73 -32.94 25.94
N LYS A 23 8.70 -32.88 26.80
CA LYS A 23 7.50 -32.06 26.56
C LYS A 23 7.84 -30.56 26.39
N LYS A 24 8.80 -30.04 27.15
CA LYS A 24 9.26 -28.65 27.02
C LYS A 24 9.97 -28.41 25.68
N HIS A 25 10.84 -29.34 25.26
CA HIS A 25 11.53 -29.23 23.97
C HIS A 25 10.57 -29.29 22.79
N VAL A 26 9.58 -30.19 22.81
CA VAL A 26 8.53 -30.28 21.78
C VAL A 26 7.74 -28.97 21.69
N LYS A 27 7.39 -28.36 22.84
CA LYS A 27 6.70 -27.06 22.87
C LYS A 27 7.54 -25.95 22.23
N ILE A 28 8.84 -25.89 22.55
CA ILE A 28 9.77 -24.88 21.99
C ILE A 28 9.93 -25.07 20.47
N TYR A 29 10.09 -26.31 20.02
CA TYR A 29 10.18 -26.65 18.60
C TYR A 29 8.93 -26.21 17.82
N ASN A 30 7.74 -26.50 18.35
CA ASN A 30 6.48 -26.11 17.73
C ASN A 30 6.28 -24.58 17.67
N ILE A 31 6.73 -23.85 18.70
CA ILE A 31 6.69 -22.38 18.70
C ILE A 31 7.61 -21.82 17.62
N ARG A 32 8.87 -22.27 17.57
CA ARG A 32 9.85 -21.82 16.56
C ARG A 32 9.39 -22.11 15.13
N ASN A 33 8.80 -23.28 14.89
CA ASN A 33 8.23 -23.61 13.58
C ASN A 33 7.06 -22.69 13.21
N ARG A 34 6.15 -22.37 14.15
CA ARG A 34 5.05 -21.43 13.90
C ARG A 34 5.55 -20.02 13.60
N GLU A 35 6.57 -19.56 14.30
CA GLU A 35 7.20 -18.25 14.04
C GLU A 35 7.89 -18.23 12.67
N GLY A 36 8.63 -19.28 12.32
CA GLY A 36 9.23 -19.44 10.99
C GLY A 36 8.21 -19.47 9.86
N ILE A 37 7.08 -20.17 10.03
CA ILE A 37 5.97 -20.20 9.06
C ILE A 37 5.35 -18.79 8.90
N LYS A 38 5.09 -18.08 9.99
CA LYS A 38 4.56 -16.70 9.94
C LYS A 38 5.52 -15.74 9.26
N MET A 39 6.82 -15.87 9.53
CA MET A 39 7.85 -15.04 8.92
C MET A 39 7.95 -15.30 7.41
N ASN A 40 7.93 -16.55 6.99
CA ASN A 40 7.93 -16.93 5.57
C ASN A 40 6.64 -16.49 4.85
N GLN A 41 5.48 -16.58 5.50
CA GLN A 41 4.22 -16.04 4.94
C GLN A 41 4.27 -14.52 4.78
N ASN A 42 4.83 -13.79 5.74
CA ASN A 42 4.99 -12.33 5.64
C ASN A 42 5.99 -11.93 4.54
N ILE A 43 7.10 -12.66 4.40
CA ILE A 43 8.08 -12.44 3.33
C ILE A 43 7.45 -12.71 1.96
N LYS A 44 6.68 -13.80 1.83
CA LYS A 44 6.00 -14.15 0.58
C LYS A 44 4.90 -13.13 0.24
N ASN A 45 4.10 -12.70 1.21
CA ASN A 45 3.07 -11.67 1.03
C ASN A 45 3.67 -10.30 0.69
N ASN A 46 4.87 -9.97 1.20
CA ASN A 46 5.55 -8.73 0.86
C ASN A 46 6.18 -8.77 -0.54
N ASN A 47 6.64 -9.94 -0.99
CA ASN A 47 7.18 -10.12 -2.34
C ASN A 47 6.09 -10.14 -3.43
N GLU A 48 4.81 -10.34 -3.10
CA GLU A 48 3.69 -10.32 -4.06
C GLU A 48 2.92 -8.98 -4.05
N LYS A 49 3.29 -8.03 -3.19
CA LYS A 49 2.57 -6.77 -3.06
C LYS A 49 3.11 -5.73 -4.05
N VAL A 50 2.23 -5.24 -4.91
CA VAL A 50 2.52 -4.11 -5.81
C VAL A 50 2.84 -2.86 -5.00
N ASN A 51 3.78 -2.06 -5.49
CA ASN A 51 4.13 -0.77 -4.91
C ASN A 51 3.73 0.39 -5.84
N VAL A 52 3.96 1.63 -5.39
CA VAL A 52 3.57 2.80 -6.20
C VAL A 52 4.29 2.85 -7.55
N PHE A 53 5.53 2.38 -7.64
CA PHE A 53 6.31 2.38 -8.88
C PHE A 53 5.77 1.37 -9.90
N ASP A 54 5.25 0.23 -9.45
CA ASP A 54 4.56 -0.73 -10.33
C ASP A 54 3.31 -0.08 -10.96
N VAL A 55 2.54 0.69 -10.17
CA VAL A 55 1.36 1.44 -10.64
C VAL A 55 1.76 2.54 -11.62
N VAL A 56 2.86 3.26 -11.34
CA VAL A 56 3.41 4.28 -12.25
C VAL A 56 3.83 3.67 -13.58
N ASN A 57 4.60 2.58 -13.56
CA ASN A 57 5.02 1.89 -14.78
C ASN A 57 3.82 1.39 -15.60
N TYR A 58 2.79 0.87 -14.93
CA TYR A 58 1.54 0.53 -15.60
C TYR A 58 0.90 1.76 -16.28
N LEU A 59 0.81 2.88 -15.57
CA LEU A 59 0.24 4.12 -16.10
C LEU A 59 1.03 4.63 -17.32
N LEU A 60 2.35 4.73 -17.23
CA LEU A 60 3.21 5.18 -18.32
C LEU A 60 3.15 4.24 -19.54
N LYS A 61 2.97 2.94 -19.33
CA LYS A 61 2.82 1.97 -20.42
C LYS A 61 1.49 2.08 -21.16
N HIS A 62 0.40 2.42 -20.47
CA HIS A 62 -0.96 2.29 -21.02
C HIS A 62 -1.66 3.61 -21.36
N PHE A 63 -1.08 4.75 -20.99
CA PHE A 63 -1.64 6.07 -21.27
C PHE A 63 -0.65 6.93 -22.03
N ASP A 64 -1.09 7.56 -23.11
CA ASP A 64 -0.29 8.50 -23.91
C ASP A 64 0.09 9.73 -23.07
N THR A 65 1.33 9.77 -22.61
CA THR A 65 1.82 10.78 -21.67
C THR A 65 1.91 12.15 -22.31
N ASP A 66 2.22 12.22 -23.61
CA ASP A 66 2.36 13.44 -24.38
C ASP A 66 1.01 14.06 -24.69
N LYS A 67 0.02 13.24 -25.05
CA LYS A 67 -1.38 13.66 -25.26
C LYS A 67 -1.98 14.21 -23.98
N TYR A 68 -1.82 13.49 -22.86
CA TYR A 68 -2.44 13.89 -21.59
C TYR A 68 -1.56 14.81 -20.73
N LYS A 69 -0.36 15.18 -21.20
CA LYS A 69 0.59 16.01 -20.46
C LYS A 69 0.85 15.48 -19.04
N ILE A 70 1.23 14.20 -18.95
CA ILE A 70 1.49 13.53 -17.67
C ILE A 70 2.86 13.97 -17.15
N THR A 71 2.89 15.09 -16.42
CA THR A 71 4.08 15.61 -15.73
C THR A 71 4.22 15.03 -14.32
N ASN A 72 5.34 15.32 -13.65
CA ASN A 72 5.55 14.97 -12.24
C ASN A 72 4.40 15.46 -11.35
N MET A 73 3.93 16.69 -11.59
CA MET A 73 2.80 17.21 -10.85
C MET A 73 1.56 16.37 -11.11
N LYS A 74 1.23 16.08 -12.36
CA LYS A 74 0.02 15.33 -12.73
C LYS A 74 0.00 13.93 -12.15
N ILE A 75 1.09 13.18 -12.31
CA ILE A 75 1.14 11.77 -11.91
C ILE A 75 0.91 11.58 -10.41
N ASN A 76 1.45 12.48 -9.57
CA ASN A 76 1.20 12.46 -8.12
C ASN A 76 -0.31 12.61 -7.78
N LYS A 77 -1.05 13.44 -8.51
CA LYS A 77 -2.50 13.62 -8.27
C LYS A 77 -3.29 12.42 -8.78
N LEU A 78 -2.91 11.86 -9.93
CA LEU A 78 -3.52 10.63 -10.45
C LEU A 78 -3.36 9.47 -9.46
N LEU A 79 -2.17 9.30 -8.88
CA LEU A 79 -1.91 8.28 -7.85
C LEU A 79 -2.75 8.50 -6.59
N TYR A 80 -2.96 9.75 -6.17
CA TYR A 80 -3.88 10.08 -5.07
C TYR A 80 -5.32 9.61 -5.35
N TYR A 81 -5.85 9.87 -6.53
CA TYR A 81 -7.20 9.41 -6.89
C TYR A 81 -7.27 7.88 -7.01
N ILE A 82 -6.25 7.24 -7.59
CA ILE A 82 -6.17 5.77 -7.65
C ILE A 82 -6.23 5.18 -6.24
N GLN A 83 -5.37 5.63 -5.33
CA GLN A 83 -5.31 5.10 -3.95
C GLN A 83 -6.62 5.39 -3.20
N GLY A 84 -7.16 6.59 -3.34
CA GLY A 84 -8.40 7.02 -2.69
C GLY A 84 -9.60 6.14 -3.05
N HIS A 85 -9.87 6.02 -4.35
CA HIS A 85 -10.95 5.16 -4.85
C HIS A 85 -10.70 3.69 -4.54
N TYR A 86 -9.45 3.21 -4.63
CA TYR A 86 -9.12 1.82 -4.35
C TYR A 86 -9.38 1.47 -2.88
N ILE A 87 -8.97 2.33 -1.95
CA ILE A 87 -9.25 2.14 -0.52
C ILE A 87 -10.76 2.15 -0.25
N ALA A 88 -11.51 3.05 -0.88
CA ALA A 88 -12.96 3.10 -0.72
C ALA A 88 -13.64 1.81 -1.19
N LYS A 89 -13.22 1.26 -2.35
CA LYS A 89 -13.77 0.02 -2.92
C LYS A 89 -13.33 -1.24 -2.17
N CYS A 90 -12.02 -1.37 -1.93
CA CYS A 90 -11.41 -2.62 -1.48
C CYS A 90 -11.14 -2.65 0.04
N ASN A 91 -11.36 -1.54 0.75
CA ASN A 91 -11.09 -1.38 2.18
C ASN A 91 -9.63 -1.69 2.57
N LYS A 92 -8.70 -1.57 1.62
CA LYS A 92 -7.26 -1.78 1.79
C LYS A 92 -6.49 -0.89 0.81
N PRO A 93 -5.26 -0.48 1.15
CA PRO A 93 -4.43 0.31 0.23
C PRO A 93 -3.93 -0.51 -0.95
N LEU A 94 -3.82 0.11 -2.14
CA LEU A 94 -3.20 -0.52 -3.31
C LEU A 94 -1.68 -0.58 -3.13
N PHE A 95 -1.08 0.54 -2.75
CA PHE A 95 0.34 0.66 -2.43
C PHE A 95 0.53 1.27 -1.03
N LEU A 96 1.71 1.11 -0.43
CA LEU A 96 1.97 1.45 0.98
C LEU A 96 2.68 2.80 1.18
N GLU A 97 3.21 3.37 0.11
CA GLU A 97 3.92 4.64 0.15
C GLU A 97 3.01 5.76 0.66
N PRO A 98 3.51 6.59 1.60
CA PRO A 98 2.70 7.64 2.17
C PRO A 98 2.38 8.71 1.12
N ILE A 99 1.14 9.20 1.18
CA ILE A 99 0.73 10.40 0.46
C ILE A 99 0.83 11.58 1.43
N GLU A 100 1.57 12.59 1.04
CA GLU A 100 1.83 13.80 1.80
C GLU A 100 1.03 14.97 1.20
N ALA A 101 0.41 15.80 2.04
CA ALA A 101 -0.22 17.04 1.61
C ALA A 101 0.84 18.15 1.50
N TRP A 102 1.24 18.45 0.27
CA TRP A 102 2.17 19.53 -0.07
C TRP A 102 1.40 20.78 -0.52
N MET A 103 2.10 21.89 -0.73
CA MET A 103 1.49 23.18 -1.09
C MET A 103 0.75 23.19 -2.44
N PHE A 104 1.09 22.26 -3.34
CA PHE A 104 0.49 22.12 -4.67
C PHE A 104 -0.29 20.79 -4.78
N GLY A 105 -0.91 20.35 -3.70
CA GLY A 105 -1.72 19.14 -3.63
C GLY A 105 -0.99 17.92 -3.05
N PRO A 106 -1.60 16.73 -3.15
CA PRO A 106 -1.04 15.48 -2.66
C PRO A 106 0.20 15.07 -3.47
N VAL A 107 1.20 14.54 -2.77
CA VAL A 107 2.49 14.12 -3.32
C VAL A 107 2.95 12.84 -2.63
N ILE A 108 3.48 11.90 -3.41
CA ILE A 108 4.25 10.76 -2.91
C ILE A 108 5.71 11.14 -3.12
N SER A 109 6.42 11.42 -2.04
CA SER A 109 7.74 12.06 -2.09
C SER A 109 8.77 11.29 -2.93
N HIS A 110 8.72 9.96 -2.92
CA HIS A 110 9.57 9.13 -3.77
C HIS A 110 9.26 9.31 -5.27
N ILE A 111 7.98 9.37 -5.66
CA ILE A 111 7.57 9.61 -7.04
C ILE A 111 7.92 11.03 -7.49
N TYR A 112 7.78 12.01 -6.59
CA TYR A 112 8.20 13.37 -6.88
C TYR A 112 9.70 13.48 -7.15
N GLY A 113 10.52 12.79 -6.35
CA GLY A 113 11.97 12.71 -6.54
C GLY A 113 12.36 12.03 -7.86
N GLU A 114 11.77 10.87 -8.15
CA GLU A 114 11.98 10.12 -9.40
C GLU A 114 11.79 11.01 -10.64
N PHE A 115 10.73 11.82 -10.63
CA PHE A 115 10.35 12.65 -11.77
C PHE A 115 10.72 14.13 -11.63
N PHE A 116 11.71 14.46 -10.79
CA PHE A 116 12.09 15.86 -10.55
C PHE A 116 12.40 16.63 -11.84
N ASN A 117 12.98 15.99 -12.85
CA ASN A 117 13.30 16.61 -14.14
C ASN A 117 12.08 16.82 -15.08
N PHE A 118 10.91 16.28 -14.72
CA PHE A 118 9.69 16.31 -15.54
C PHE A 118 8.63 17.24 -14.92
N VAL A 119 9.03 18.41 -14.42
CA VAL A 119 8.11 19.40 -13.82
C VAL A 119 7.11 19.92 -14.86
N ASN A 120 7.65 20.40 -15.99
CA ASN A 120 6.89 21.05 -17.06
C ASN A 120 6.76 20.18 -18.33
N ASN A 121 7.53 19.10 -18.41
CA ASN A 121 7.53 18.19 -19.55
C ASN A 121 6.82 16.88 -19.18
N PRO A 122 6.11 16.25 -20.14
CA PRO A 122 5.59 14.91 -19.95
C PRO A 122 6.71 13.91 -19.61
N ILE A 123 6.40 12.96 -18.75
CA ILE A 123 7.27 11.81 -18.48
C ILE A 123 7.19 10.87 -19.69
N PRO A 124 8.32 10.45 -20.30
CA PRO A 124 8.29 9.57 -21.47
C PRO A 124 7.56 8.25 -21.20
N ASN A 125 6.73 7.81 -22.16
CA ASN A 125 6.02 6.53 -22.08
C ASN A 125 6.95 5.30 -21.91
N ASN A 126 8.20 5.39 -22.38
CA ASN A 126 9.20 4.34 -22.26
C ASN A 126 10.05 4.43 -20.98
N TYR A 127 9.77 5.38 -20.10
CA TYR A 127 10.44 5.47 -18.80
C TYR A 127 10.04 4.27 -17.93
N ILE A 128 11.01 3.71 -17.22
CA ILE A 128 10.81 2.58 -16.31
C ILE A 128 11.38 2.96 -14.95
N CYS A 129 10.52 3.03 -13.94
CA CYS A 129 10.94 3.33 -12.58
C CYS A 129 11.81 2.23 -12.00
N GLU A 130 12.95 2.60 -11.41
CA GLU A 130 13.89 1.66 -10.80
C GLU A 130 13.32 1.02 -9.52
N GLY A 131 12.50 1.76 -8.77
CA GLY A 131 11.88 1.30 -7.53
C GLY A 131 10.79 0.24 -7.68
N LYS A 132 10.53 -0.27 -8.89
CA LYS A 132 9.48 -1.28 -9.15
C LYS A 132 9.83 -2.62 -8.52
N THR A 133 8.83 -3.31 -7.96
CA THR A 133 9.05 -4.68 -7.45
C THR A 133 9.15 -5.69 -8.60
N GLY A 134 8.59 -5.35 -9.77
CA GLY A 134 8.45 -6.27 -10.89
C GLY A 134 7.20 -7.15 -10.78
N ASN A 135 6.39 -6.96 -9.74
CA ASN A 135 5.12 -7.66 -9.58
C ASN A 135 4.12 -7.22 -10.64
N GLU A 136 3.41 -8.20 -11.21
CA GLU A 136 2.35 -7.93 -12.15
C GLU A 136 1.09 -7.45 -11.40
N ILE A 137 0.54 -6.31 -11.83
CA ILE A 137 -0.76 -5.85 -11.37
C ILE A 137 -1.82 -6.77 -11.99
N ASN A 138 -2.62 -7.47 -11.18
CA ASN A 138 -3.67 -8.35 -11.72
C ASN A 138 -4.70 -7.59 -12.56
N GLN A 139 -5.39 -8.30 -13.46
CA GLN A 139 -6.34 -7.72 -14.42
C GLN A 139 -7.44 -6.89 -13.77
N GLU A 140 -8.04 -7.36 -12.67
CA GLU A 140 -9.08 -6.62 -11.94
C GLU A 140 -8.57 -5.24 -11.47
N THR A 141 -7.33 -5.21 -10.96
CA THR A 141 -6.69 -3.98 -10.48
C THR A 141 -6.31 -3.07 -11.66
N GLN A 142 -5.86 -3.63 -12.78
CA GLN A 142 -5.60 -2.86 -14.01
C GLN A 142 -6.87 -2.19 -14.53
N GLU A 143 -7.97 -2.93 -14.64
CA GLU A 143 -9.28 -2.40 -15.05
C GLU A 143 -9.76 -1.30 -14.10
N PHE A 144 -9.58 -1.51 -12.79
CA PHE A 144 -9.89 -0.51 -11.79
C PHE A 144 -9.09 0.78 -11.97
N ILE A 145 -7.77 0.68 -12.16
CA ILE A 145 -6.90 1.84 -12.39
C ILE A 145 -7.36 2.57 -13.64
N LYS A 146 -7.62 1.84 -14.75
CA LYS A 146 -8.09 2.41 -16.01
C LYS A 146 -9.42 3.16 -15.84
N LYS A 147 -10.41 2.54 -15.19
CA LYS A 147 -11.71 3.17 -14.93
C LYS A 147 -11.55 4.43 -14.08
N THR A 148 -10.73 4.38 -13.04
CA THR A 148 -10.46 5.53 -12.17
C THR A 148 -9.81 6.66 -12.96
N LEU A 149 -8.77 6.36 -13.76
CA LEU A 149 -8.05 7.36 -14.54
C LEU A 149 -8.92 8.03 -15.60
N ASN A 150 -9.88 7.32 -16.22
CA ASN A 150 -10.77 7.92 -17.20
C ASN A 150 -11.54 9.15 -16.67
N ASN A 151 -11.76 9.22 -15.36
CA ASN A 151 -12.44 10.36 -14.71
C ASN A 151 -11.53 11.59 -14.54
N TYR A 152 -10.20 11.41 -14.55
CA TYR A 152 -9.24 12.45 -14.15
C TYR A 152 -8.19 12.76 -15.21
N ILE A 153 -7.93 11.85 -16.16
CA ILE A 153 -6.79 11.93 -17.08
C ILE A 153 -6.87 13.13 -18.04
N ASN A 154 -8.07 13.62 -18.32
CA ASN A 154 -8.29 14.79 -19.18
C ASN A 154 -8.14 16.13 -18.43
N LEU A 155 -8.13 16.13 -17.10
CA LEU A 155 -7.95 17.34 -16.31
C LEU A 155 -6.48 17.80 -16.39
N SER A 156 -6.25 19.11 -16.41
CA SER A 156 -4.89 19.63 -16.33
C SER A 156 -4.28 19.38 -14.95
N SER A 157 -2.94 19.45 -14.85
CA SER A 157 -2.26 19.38 -13.55
C SER A 157 -2.74 20.47 -12.59
N TYR A 158 -3.12 21.64 -13.11
CA TYR A 158 -3.69 22.74 -12.34
C TYR A 158 -5.10 22.42 -11.85
N ASP A 159 -5.98 21.93 -12.72
CA ASP A 159 -7.35 21.55 -12.34
C ASP A 159 -7.37 20.46 -11.27
N LEU A 160 -6.48 19.48 -11.39
CA LEU A 160 -6.29 18.44 -10.38
C LEU A 160 -5.80 19.04 -9.05
N SER A 161 -4.92 20.05 -9.08
CA SER A 161 -4.49 20.76 -7.87
C SER A 161 -5.64 21.53 -7.23
N VAL A 162 -6.40 22.29 -8.01
CA VAL A 162 -7.58 23.04 -7.53
C VAL A 162 -8.60 22.08 -6.93
N LYS A 163 -8.87 20.96 -7.61
CA LYS A 163 -9.80 19.95 -7.12
C LYS A 163 -9.31 19.37 -5.79
N THR A 164 -8.08 18.86 -5.72
CA THR A 164 -7.53 18.26 -4.49
C THR A 164 -7.48 19.25 -3.32
N HIS A 165 -7.16 20.53 -3.55
CA HIS A 165 -7.21 21.57 -2.52
C HIS A 165 -8.61 21.80 -1.95
N ASN A 166 -9.66 21.45 -2.69
CA ASN A 166 -11.04 21.55 -2.23
C ASN A 166 -11.52 20.32 -1.44
N GLU A 167 -10.76 19.24 -1.43
CA GLU A 167 -11.13 17.97 -0.82
C GLU A 167 -10.67 17.85 0.64
N LYS A 168 -11.49 17.19 1.46
CA LYS A 168 -11.23 17.04 2.90
C LYS A 168 -9.89 16.34 3.22
N PRO A 169 -9.46 15.28 2.51
CA PRO A 169 -8.20 14.60 2.84
C PRO A 169 -6.99 15.51 2.80
N TRP A 170 -6.87 16.35 1.77
CA TRP A 170 -5.79 17.32 1.68
C TRP A 170 -5.95 18.45 2.71
N LYS A 171 -7.15 19.05 2.82
CA LYS A 171 -7.43 20.15 3.76
C LYS A 171 -7.10 19.80 5.22
N ASN A 172 -7.44 18.58 5.63
CA ASN A 172 -7.24 18.12 7.01
C ASN A 172 -5.76 17.79 7.30
N ALA A 173 -5.03 17.32 6.29
CA ALA A 173 -3.63 16.91 6.45
C ALA A 173 -2.65 18.08 6.30
N TYR A 174 -2.95 19.04 5.42
CA TYR A 174 -2.05 20.14 5.09
C TYR A 174 -1.84 21.09 6.28
N ASN A 175 -0.60 21.22 6.72
CA ASN A 175 -0.20 22.23 7.69
C ASN A 175 1.11 22.89 7.23
N PRO A 176 1.09 24.19 6.87
CA PRO A 176 2.29 24.87 6.35
C PRO A 176 3.39 25.05 7.40
N ARG A 177 3.08 24.86 8.69
CA ARG A 177 4.06 24.93 9.80
C ARG A 177 4.78 23.61 10.05
N LYS A 178 4.36 22.52 9.41
CA LYS A 178 4.98 21.20 9.52
C LYS A 178 5.84 20.90 8.29
N LYS A 179 6.90 20.13 8.48
CA LYS A 179 7.64 19.51 7.37
C LYS A 179 6.66 18.67 6.53
N TRP A 180 6.82 18.66 5.21
CA TRP A 180 5.88 17.96 4.32
C TRP A 180 5.70 16.48 4.65
N LYS A 181 6.79 15.79 5.00
CA LYS A 181 6.77 14.39 5.47
C LYS A 181 5.90 14.12 6.71
N ASN A 182 5.49 15.17 7.42
CA ASN A 182 4.62 15.08 8.59
C ASN A 182 3.15 15.44 8.26
N ASN A 183 2.84 15.88 7.04
CA ASN A 183 1.50 16.18 6.56
C ASN A 183 0.89 14.96 5.86
N ILE A 184 0.80 13.84 6.58
CA ILE A 184 0.32 12.58 5.97
C ILE A 184 -1.19 12.63 5.75
N ILE A 185 -1.61 12.36 4.51
CA ILE A 185 -3.00 12.07 4.17
C ILE A 185 -3.27 10.61 4.54
N THR A 186 -4.03 10.39 5.61
CA THR A 186 -4.23 9.03 6.14
C THR A 186 -5.16 8.20 5.25
N HIS A 187 -4.95 6.87 5.22
CA HIS A 187 -5.86 5.94 4.56
C HIS A 187 -7.30 6.04 5.08
N HIS A 188 -7.46 6.31 6.37
CA HIS A 188 -8.78 6.55 6.96
C HIS A 188 -9.46 7.77 6.33
N SER A 189 -8.75 8.90 6.23
CA SER A 189 -9.29 10.11 5.61
C SER A 189 -9.63 9.92 4.14
N LEU A 190 -8.79 9.19 3.38
CA LEU A 190 -9.10 8.82 2.00
C LEU A 190 -10.37 7.98 1.92
N LYS A 191 -10.46 6.92 2.74
CA LYS A 191 -11.61 6.02 2.77
C LYS A 191 -12.92 6.78 3.01
N GLU A 192 -12.95 7.62 4.04
CA GLU A 192 -14.15 8.38 4.41
C GLU A 192 -14.62 9.30 3.29
N PHE A 193 -13.68 10.00 2.64
CA PHE A 193 -13.98 10.94 1.57
C PHE A 193 -14.49 10.21 0.31
N PHE A 194 -13.72 9.26 -0.22
CA PHE A 194 -14.03 8.60 -1.49
C PHE A 194 -15.22 7.63 -1.38
N ALA A 195 -15.44 7.00 -0.22
CA ALA A 195 -16.64 6.18 -0.01
C ALA A 195 -17.92 7.03 0.05
N LYS A 196 -17.81 8.31 0.42
CA LYS A 196 -18.93 9.25 0.36
C LYS A 196 -19.21 9.70 -1.07
N GLU A 197 -18.19 10.08 -1.84
CA GLU A 197 -18.34 10.45 -3.26
C GLU A 197 -19.02 9.33 -4.07
N GLN A 198 -18.57 8.07 -3.92
CA GLN A 198 -19.16 6.92 -4.63
C GLN A 198 -20.65 6.71 -4.32
N LYS A 199 -21.09 7.01 -3.09
CA LYS A 199 -22.51 6.90 -2.71
C LYS A 199 -23.36 8.03 -3.31
N GLU A 200 -22.78 9.20 -3.53
CA GLU A 200 -23.46 10.34 -4.13
C GLU A 200 -23.59 10.16 -5.65
N GLU A 201 -22.56 9.64 -6.31
CA GLU A 201 -22.60 9.28 -7.75
C GLU A 201 -23.68 8.22 -8.05
N ASN A 202 -23.73 7.13 -7.28
CA ASN A 202 -24.73 6.06 -7.48
C ASN A 202 -26.19 6.55 -7.30
N LYS A 203 -26.42 7.60 -6.50
CA LYS A 203 -27.75 8.22 -6.32
C LYS A 203 -28.16 9.08 -7.50
N HIS A 204 -27.20 9.65 -8.23
CA HIS A 204 -27.47 10.46 -9.42
C HIS A 204 -27.70 9.61 -10.68
N GLU A 205 -27.08 8.44 -10.79
CA GLU A 205 -27.30 7.51 -11.92
C GLU A 205 -28.61 6.70 -11.80
N SER A 206 -29.22 6.65 -10.60
CA SER A 206 -30.48 5.92 -10.35
C SER A 206 -31.74 6.79 -10.48
N LYS A 207 -31.62 7.99 -11.05
CA LYS A 207 -32.72 8.95 -11.30
C LYS A 207 -32.80 9.29 -12.78
#